data_AF-A0A6B3GM24-F1
#
_entry.id   AF-A0A6B3GM24-F1
#
_cell.length_a   1.000
_cell.length_b   1.000
_cell.length_c   1.000
_cell.angle_alpha   90.00
_cell.angle_beta   90.00
_cell.angle_gamma   90.00
#
_symmetry.space_group_name_H-M   'P 1'
#
loop_
_entity.id
_entity.type
_entity.pdbx_description
1 polymer ?
#
loop_
_entity_poly.entity_id
_entity_poly.type
_entity_poly.pdbx_seq_one_letter_code
_entity_poly.pdbx_strand_id
1 'polypeptide(L)'
;MLSAAGLLAAMTTAGDAVASPSGRRKGGGLPEAAGEVRGMWIATVANIDWPSKPGLTAAKQEAELFAYLDRAVELRLNTAVFQVRPTADALWPS
;
A
#
# COMPACT_ATOMS: atom_id res chain seq x y z
N MET A 1 15.16 60.00 1.39
CA MET A 1 15.65 59.36 0.17
C MET A 1 16.88 58.55 0.51
N LEU A 2 16.85 57.24 0.21
CA LEU A 2 17.94 56.31 -0.16
C LEU A 2 19.29 56.38 0.60
N SER A 3 19.96 55.29 0.96
CA SER A 3 19.76 53.85 0.78
C SER A 3 20.71 53.10 1.70
N ALA A 4 20.25 51.94 2.17
CA ALA A 4 21.04 50.88 2.78
C ALA A 4 21.92 50.18 1.74
N ALA A 5 23.00 49.54 2.19
CA ALA A 5 23.31 48.12 1.93
C ALA A 5 24.73 47.80 2.42
N GLY A 6 24.83 47.22 3.62
CA GLY A 6 26.05 46.57 4.07
C GLY A 6 26.17 45.22 3.36
N LEU A 7 27.31 44.98 2.71
CA LEU A 7 27.65 43.71 2.11
C LEU A 7 28.14 42.75 3.22
N LEU A 8 27.34 41.76 3.60
CA LEU A 8 27.83 40.65 4.44
C LEU A 8 28.10 39.45 3.52
N ALA A 9 29.38 39.20 3.24
CA ALA A 9 29.82 37.97 2.61
C ALA A 9 29.75 36.82 3.63
N ALA A 10 28.77 35.94 3.49
CA ALA A 10 28.72 34.70 4.23
C ALA A 10 29.47 33.63 3.42
N MET A 11 30.69 33.28 3.86
CA MET A 11 31.40 32.11 3.34
C MET A 11 30.78 30.86 3.97
N THR A 12 29.90 30.18 3.24
CA THR A 12 29.50 28.81 3.58
C THR A 12 30.63 27.87 3.17
N THR A 13 31.45 27.43 4.14
CA THR A 13 32.29 26.25 3.93
C THR A 13 31.37 25.03 3.90
N ALA A 14 30.92 24.67 2.70
CA ALA A 14 30.35 23.35 2.45
C ALA A 14 31.45 22.33 2.76
N GLY A 15 31.30 21.57 3.84
CA GLY A 15 32.13 20.40 4.06
C GLY A 15 31.82 19.40 2.95
N ASP A 16 32.78 19.18 2.06
CA ASP A 16 32.72 18.08 1.09
C ASP A 16 32.74 16.75 1.85
N ALA A 17 31.56 16.24 2.17
CA ALA A 17 31.40 14.85 2.56
C ALA A 17 31.60 14.00 1.31
N VAL A 18 32.87 13.70 1.00
CA VAL A 18 33.22 12.68 0.00
C VAL A 18 32.70 11.33 0.51
N ALA A 19 31.59 10.87 -0.07
CA ALA A 19 31.14 9.50 0.12
C ALA A 19 32.22 8.58 -0.45
N SER A 20 33.01 7.98 0.44
CA SER A 20 33.98 6.94 0.08
C SER A 20 33.22 5.85 -0.69
N PRO A 21 33.66 5.42 -1.88
CA PRO A 21 32.99 4.34 -2.59
C PRO A 21 33.21 3.06 -1.79
N SER A 22 32.27 2.76 -0.89
CA SER A 22 32.27 1.51 -0.15
C SER A 22 32.32 0.39 -1.17
N GLY A 23 33.33 -0.48 -1.04
CA GLY A 23 33.65 -1.53 -2.00
C GLY A 23 32.40 -2.25 -2.52
N ARG A 24 32.41 -2.50 -3.83
CA ARG A 24 31.38 -3.22 -4.58
C ARG A 24 31.01 -4.51 -3.86
N ARG A 25 29.93 -4.50 -3.07
CA ARG A 25 29.40 -5.68 -2.39
C ARG A 25 28.83 -6.59 -3.47
N LYS A 26 29.58 -7.64 -3.84
CA LYS A 26 29.15 -8.63 -4.83
C LYS A 26 27.95 -9.39 -4.24
N GLY A 27 26.75 -9.12 -4.79
CA GLY A 27 25.53 -9.88 -4.52
C GLY A 27 24.36 -9.13 -3.87
N GLY A 28 24.30 -7.80 -3.93
CA GLY A 28 23.09 -7.05 -3.57
C GLY A 28 22.24 -6.81 -4.81
N GLY A 29 21.52 -7.82 -5.28
CA GLY A 29 20.47 -7.58 -6.26
C GLY A 29 19.53 -6.53 -5.68
N LEU A 30 19.22 -5.48 -6.45
CA LEU A 30 18.00 -4.70 -6.19
C LEU A 30 16.89 -5.72 -5.93
N PRO A 31 16.03 -5.55 -4.90
CA PRO A 31 14.95 -6.49 -4.66
C PRO A 31 14.30 -6.75 -6.02
N GLU A 32 14.23 -8.03 -6.40
CA GLU A 32 13.53 -8.44 -7.61
C GLU A 32 12.25 -7.63 -7.66
N ALA A 33 12.09 -6.79 -8.69
CA ALA A 33 11.01 -5.83 -8.75
C ALA A 33 9.73 -6.58 -8.38
N ALA A 34 9.10 -6.20 -7.26
CA ALA A 34 7.95 -6.94 -6.75
C ALA A 34 6.98 -7.11 -7.93
N GLY A 35 6.62 -8.36 -8.23
CA GLY A 35 5.85 -8.67 -9.42
C GLY A 35 4.59 -7.80 -9.51
N GLU A 36 4.11 -7.54 -10.72
CA GLU A 36 2.91 -6.74 -10.96
C GLU A 36 1.75 -7.19 -10.05
N VAL A 37 1.16 -6.26 -9.29
CA VAL A 37 -0.03 -6.52 -8.49
C VAL A 37 -1.26 -6.47 -9.39
N ARG A 38 -1.98 -7.59 -9.49
CA ARG A 38 -3.27 -7.69 -10.17
C ARG A 38 -4.28 -8.14 -9.14
N GLY A 39 -5.15 -7.24 -8.68
CA GLY A 39 -6.04 -7.55 -7.59
C GLY A 39 -7.46 -7.05 -7.73
N MET A 40 -8.29 -7.51 -6.80
CA MET A 40 -9.66 -7.04 -6.60
C MET A 40 -9.82 -6.46 -5.19
N TRP A 41 -10.75 -5.53 -5.06
CA TRP A 41 -11.22 -5.02 -3.78
C TRP A 41 -12.59 -5.63 -3.48
N ILE A 42 -12.77 -6.10 -2.25
CA ILE A 42 -14.05 -6.62 -1.75
C ILE A 42 -14.46 -5.73 -0.57
N ALA A 43 -15.34 -4.78 -0.84
CA ALA A 43 -15.82 -3.82 0.14
C ALA A 43 -17.01 -4.37 0.95
N THR A 44 -16.99 -4.05 2.23
CA THR A 44 -17.98 -4.52 3.20
C THR A 44 -18.90 -3.40 3.69
N VAL A 45 -18.51 -2.14 3.49
CA VAL A 45 -19.35 -0.99 3.79
C VAL A 45 -20.67 -1.09 3.03
N ALA A 46 -21.79 -0.94 3.75
CA ALA A 46 -23.13 -0.98 3.19
C ALA A 46 -23.44 -2.18 2.29
N ASN A 47 -22.74 -3.32 2.45
CA ASN A 47 -22.94 -4.53 1.65
C ASN A 47 -22.75 -4.31 0.13
N ILE A 48 -21.91 -3.35 -0.29
CA ILE A 48 -21.78 -3.01 -1.72
C ILE A 48 -21.20 -4.15 -2.57
N ASP A 49 -20.24 -4.91 -2.02
CA ASP A 49 -19.76 -6.15 -2.63
C ASP A 49 -20.19 -7.35 -1.80
N TRP A 50 -19.76 -7.41 -0.53
CA TRP A 50 -19.96 -8.58 0.32
C TRP A 50 -20.29 -8.22 1.77
N PRO A 51 -21.14 -9.00 2.48
CA PRO A 51 -22.02 -10.03 1.92
C PRO A 51 -23.13 -9.38 1.08
N SER A 52 -23.76 -10.15 0.19
CA SER A 52 -24.75 -9.63 -0.78
C SER A 52 -25.95 -8.93 -0.14
N LYS A 53 -26.24 -9.27 1.12
CA LYS A 53 -27.24 -8.62 1.96
C LYS A 53 -26.98 -8.92 3.45
N PRO A 54 -27.53 -8.10 4.37
CA PRO A 54 -27.47 -8.38 5.79
C PRO A 54 -28.24 -9.64 6.19
N GLY A 55 -27.84 -10.26 7.31
CA GLY A 55 -28.56 -11.39 7.92
C GLY A 55 -28.32 -12.76 7.29
N LEU A 56 -27.36 -12.90 6.36
CA LEU A 56 -26.95 -14.20 5.85
C LEU A 56 -26.30 -15.05 6.94
N THR A 57 -26.56 -16.35 6.91
CA THR A 57 -25.85 -17.34 7.73
C THR A 57 -24.36 -17.33 7.39
N ALA A 58 -23.48 -17.65 8.34
CA ALA A 58 -22.04 -17.75 8.12
C ALA A 58 -21.67 -18.59 6.89
N ALA A 59 -22.29 -19.77 6.72
CA ALA A 59 -22.05 -20.64 5.56
C ALA A 59 -22.39 -20.00 4.21
N LYS A 60 -23.38 -19.10 4.16
CA LYS A 60 -23.74 -18.37 2.93
C LYS A 60 -22.77 -17.24 2.67
N GLN A 61 -22.37 -16.52 3.71
CA GLN A 61 -21.34 -15.48 3.60
C GLN A 61 -20.01 -16.09 3.11
N GLU A 62 -19.61 -17.23 3.65
CA GLU A 62 -18.43 -17.97 3.22
C GLU A 62 -18.51 -18.41 1.76
N ALA A 63 -19.63 -19.01 1.34
CA ALA A 63 -19.84 -19.40 -0.05
C ALA A 63 -19.78 -18.22 -1.02
N GLU A 64 -20.35 -17.06 -0.65
CA GLU A 64 -20.26 -15.83 -1.45
C GLU A 64 -18.82 -15.33 -1.53
N LEU A 65 -18.06 -15.37 -0.42
CA LEU A 65 -16.67 -14.94 -0.42
C LEU A 65 -15.81 -15.84 -1.31
N PHE A 66 -16.03 -17.16 -1.26
CA PHE A 66 -15.35 -18.10 -2.15
C PHE A 66 -15.65 -17.83 -3.62
N ALA A 67 -16.89 -17.46 -3.98
CA ALA A 67 -17.20 -17.10 -5.36
C ALA A 67 -16.37 -15.89 -5.86
N TYR A 68 -16.08 -14.90 -5.01
CA TYR A 68 -15.16 -13.81 -5.36
C TYR A 68 -13.72 -14.30 -5.56
N LEU A 69 -13.25 -15.22 -4.71
CA LEU A 69 -11.90 -15.77 -4.82
C LEU A 69 -11.74 -16.68 -6.03
N ASP A 70 -12.74 -17.50 -6.35
CA ASP A 70 -12.79 -18.30 -7.57
C ASP A 70 -12.75 -17.39 -8.80
N ARG A 71 -13.51 -16.29 -8.77
CA ARG A 71 -13.46 -15.27 -9.82
C ARG A 71 -12.09 -14.62 -9.96
N ALA A 72 -11.38 -14.40 -8.85
CA ALA A 72 -10.01 -13.90 -8.87
C ALA A 72 -9.06 -14.86 -9.62
N VAL A 73 -9.21 -16.17 -9.41
CA VAL A 73 -8.42 -17.22 -10.07
C VAL A 73 -8.71 -17.28 -11.57
N GLU A 74 -9.99 -17.24 -11.96
CA GLU A 74 -10.41 -17.18 -13.36
C GLU A 74 -9.77 -15.98 -14.10
N LEU A 75 -9.71 -14.84 -13.43
CA LEU A 75 -9.15 -13.59 -13.94
C LEU A 75 -7.62 -13.50 -13.80
N ARG A 76 -6.95 -14.52 -13.26
CA ARG A 76 -5.49 -14.53 -13.02
C ARG A 76 -5.00 -13.36 -12.15
N LEU A 77 -5.84 -12.93 -11.22
CA LEU A 77 -5.46 -12.01 -10.16
C LEU A 77 -4.59 -12.72 -9.13
N ASN A 78 -3.67 -11.98 -8.52
CA ASN A 78 -2.74 -12.47 -7.50
C ASN A 78 -3.00 -11.89 -6.11
N THR A 79 -3.93 -10.93 -5.98
CA THR A 79 -4.20 -10.22 -4.73
C THR A 79 -5.71 -10.00 -4.53
N ALA A 80 -6.21 -10.24 -3.32
CA ALA A 80 -7.56 -9.83 -2.90
C ALA A 80 -7.44 -8.94 -1.67
N VAL A 81 -8.01 -7.74 -1.72
CA VAL A 81 -8.05 -6.81 -0.60
C VAL A 81 -9.46 -6.82 -0.02
N PHE A 82 -9.58 -7.35 1.20
CA PHE A 82 -10.85 -7.48 1.90
C PHE A 82 -10.99 -6.41 2.99
N GLN A 83 -12.06 -5.62 2.94
CA GLN A 83 -12.29 -4.53 3.89
C GLN A 83 -12.79 -5.06 5.24
N VAL A 84 -11.87 -5.38 6.16
CA VAL A 84 -12.24 -5.94 7.48
C VAL A 84 -12.82 -4.91 8.47
N ARG A 85 -12.62 -3.61 8.24
CA ARG A 85 -13.08 -2.50 9.09
C ARG A 85 -13.66 -1.36 8.24
N PRO A 86 -14.93 -1.44 7.85
CA PRO A 86 -15.58 -0.41 7.02
C PRO A 86 -15.89 0.89 7.77
N THR A 87 -16.39 0.82 9.01
CA THR A 87 -16.98 1.98 9.72
C THR A 87 -16.68 1.97 11.22
N ALA A 88 -15.39 1.96 11.58
CA ALA A 88 -14.91 1.90 12.98
C ALA A 88 -15.35 0.65 13.77
N ASP A 89 -15.68 -0.41 13.06
CA ASP A 89 -16.07 -1.74 13.50
C ASP A 89 -14.98 -2.79 13.15
N ALA A 90 -15.26 -4.07 13.38
CA ALA A 90 -14.33 -5.15 13.12
C ALA A 90 -15.07 -6.40 12.63
N LEU A 91 -14.59 -6.98 11.52
CA LEU A 91 -14.96 -8.32 11.03
C LEU A 91 -14.01 -9.39 11.60
N TRP A 92 -13.60 -9.22 12.86
CA TRP A 92 -12.79 -10.16 13.63
C TRP A 92 -13.05 -9.95 15.13
N PRO A 93 -12.75 -10.93 16.00
CA PRO A 93 -12.81 -10.73 17.44
C PRO A 93 -11.83 -9.63 17.90
N SER A 94 -12.32 -8.58 18.56
CA SER A 94 -11.55 -7.41 19.03
C SER A 94 -11.54 -7.28 20.54
#